data_AF-A0A3R6WAS7-F1
#
_entry.id   AF-A0A3R6WAS7-F1
#
_cell.length_a   1.000
_cell.length_b   1.000
_cell.length_c   1.000
_cell.angle_alpha   90.00
_cell.angle_beta   90.00
_cell.angle_gamma   90.00
#
_symmetry.space_group_name_H-M   'P 1'
#
loop_
_entity.id
_entity.type
_entity.pdbx_description
1 polymer ?
#
loop_
_entity_poly.entity_id
_entity_poly.type
_entity_poly.pdbx_seq_one_letter_code
_entity_poly.pdbx_strand_id
1 'polypeptide(L)'
;MDRVKVPTYVSDYINLFKQNNCNFIDAIRAPFFFKYFESPKISKTRKWLLQDKNSEIFARAWVDGYETEEELYYIRFCPNDRAAYLKVFKGDLSDKSKWKVTSNDETWNLQTKFTTDEINNYFPQFKPFTVKVGDEDE
;
A
#
# COMPACT_ATOMS: atom_id res chain seq x y z
N MET A 1 20.21 -13.72 -9.77
CA MET A 1 18.83 -14.05 -9.38
C MET A 1 18.05 -12.77 -9.39
N ASP A 2 16.98 -12.70 -10.17
CA ASP A 2 16.13 -11.51 -10.24
C ASP A 2 15.25 -11.45 -9.00
N ARG A 3 15.36 -10.36 -8.24
CA ARG A 3 14.52 -10.09 -7.09
C ARG A 3 13.07 -9.95 -7.54
N VAL A 4 12.16 -10.58 -6.81
CA VAL A 4 10.74 -10.44 -7.08
C VAL A 4 10.21 -9.15 -6.49
N LYS A 5 9.16 -8.62 -7.10
CA LYS A 5 8.44 -7.46 -6.58
C LYS A 5 7.31 -7.89 -5.67
N VAL A 6 7.20 -7.27 -4.50
CA VAL A 6 6.13 -7.51 -3.54
C VAL A 6 5.52 -6.19 -3.07
N PRO A 7 4.21 -6.12 -2.80
CA PRO A 7 3.60 -4.93 -2.23
C PRO A 7 4.19 -4.56 -0.87
N THR A 8 4.17 -3.28 -0.50
CA THR A 8 4.67 -2.78 0.79
C THR A 8 4.13 -3.55 2.00
N TYR A 9 2.83 -3.87 2.04
CA TYR A 9 2.25 -4.61 3.17
C TYR A 9 2.75 -6.07 3.26
N VAL A 10 3.21 -6.66 2.15
CA VAL A 10 3.82 -7.99 2.12
C VAL A 10 5.28 -7.90 2.57
N SER A 11 6.01 -6.87 2.14
CA SER A 11 7.36 -6.56 2.62
C SER A 11 7.39 -6.38 4.14
N ASP A 12 6.50 -5.53 4.67
CA ASP A 12 6.30 -5.33 6.12
C ASP A 12 6.07 -6.65 6.86
N TYR A 13 5.25 -7.52 6.27
CA TYR A 13 4.91 -8.81 6.84
C TYR A 13 6.13 -9.75 6.89
N ILE A 14 6.89 -9.83 5.79
CA ILE A 14 8.13 -10.64 5.76
C ILE A 14 9.12 -10.13 6.80
N ASN A 15 9.31 -8.80 6.90
CA ASN A 15 10.24 -8.19 7.85
C ASN A 15 9.82 -8.43 9.29
N LEU A 16 8.52 -8.32 9.61
CA LEU A 16 7.99 -8.62 10.93
C LEU A 16 8.35 -10.04 11.37
N PHE A 17 8.14 -11.04 10.51
CA PHE A 17 8.45 -12.43 10.86
C PHE A 17 9.96 -12.68 10.99
N LYS A 18 10.77 -12.12 10.07
CA LYS A 18 12.24 -12.23 10.16
C LYS A 18 12.80 -11.59 11.43
N GLN A 19 12.27 -10.44 11.85
CA GLN A 19 12.68 -9.75 13.09
C GLN A 19 12.29 -10.52 14.36
N ASN A 20 11.21 -11.30 14.32
CA ASN A 20 10.79 -12.16 15.44
C ASN A 20 11.42 -13.55 15.41
N ASN A 21 12.49 -13.76 14.62
CA ASN A 21 13.16 -15.06 14.42
C ASN A 21 12.21 -16.19 13.97
N CYS A 22 11.10 -15.84 13.32
CA CYS A 22 10.20 -16.84 12.72
C CYS A 22 10.77 -17.34 11.39
N ASN A 23 10.50 -18.60 11.07
CA ASN A 23 10.91 -19.20 9.81
C ASN A 23 9.83 -19.03 8.71
N PHE A 24 10.14 -19.49 7.50
CA PHE A 24 9.22 -19.43 6.36
C PHE A 24 7.87 -20.13 6.63
N ILE A 25 7.91 -21.29 7.29
CA ILE A 25 6.71 -22.07 7.60
C ILE A 25 5.81 -21.30 8.58
N ASP A 26 6.40 -20.64 9.57
CA ASP A 26 5.65 -19.77 10.49
C ASP A 26 4.96 -18.65 9.71
N ALA A 27 5.68 -17.97 8.82
CA ALA A 27 5.18 -16.84 8.04
C ALA A 27 4.07 -17.24 7.04
N ILE A 28 4.20 -18.37 6.34
CA ILE A 28 3.18 -18.78 5.36
C ILE A 28 1.93 -19.36 6.03
N ARG A 29 2.07 -19.96 7.22
CA ARG A 29 0.93 -20.56 7.96
C ARG A 29 0.21 -19.55 8.84
N ALA A 30 0.91 -18.57 9.40
CA ALA A 30 0.34 -17.60 10.34
C ALA A 30 -1.00 -16.99 9.88
N PRO A 31 -1.19 -16.56 8.61
CA PRO A 31 -2.46 -15.98 8.19
C PRO A 31 -3.64 -16.95 8.25
N PHE A 32 -3.39 -18.27 8.27
CA PHE A 32 -4.40 -19.32 8.33
C PHE A 32 -4.70 -19.80 9.76
N PHE A 33 -3.73 -19.68 10.68
CA PHE A 33 -3.91 -20.05 12.10
C PHE A 33 -4.44 -18.88 12.94
N PHE A 34 -3.96 -17.66 12.66
CA PHE A 34 -4.36 -16.46 13.40
C PHE A 34 -5.59 -15.78 12.81
N LYS A 35 -6.48 -16.52 12.13
CA LYS A 35 -7.71 -15.99 11.53
C LYS A 35 -8.56 -15.17 12.52
N TYR A 36 -8.44 -15.47 13.82
CA TYR A 36 -9.16 -14.82 14.91
C TYR A 36 -8.44 -13.62 15.54
N PHE A 37 -7.16 -13.41 15.22
CA PHE A 37 -6.41 -12.19 15.54
C PHE A 37 -6.42 -11.32 14.28
N GLU A 38 -7.55 -10.69 14.01
CA GLU A 38 -7.78 -9.85 12.83
C GLU A 38 -6.93 -8.58 12.86
N SER A 39 -5.63 -8.71 12.61
CA SER A 39 -4.85 -7.57 12.15
C SER A 39 -5.18 -7.32 10.68
N PRO A 40 -5.55 -6.08 10.29
CA PRO A 40 -5.79 -5.72 8.89
C PRO A 40 -4.63 -6.12 7.97
N LYS A 41 -3.38 -6.05 8.47
CA LYS A 41 -2.18 -6.47 7.73
C LYS A 41 -2.19 -7.99 7.46
N ILE A 42 -2.50 -8.82 8.45
CA ILE A 42 -2.56 -10.29 8.29
C ILE A 42 -3.66 -10.67 7.30
N SER A 43 -4.82 -10.03 7.39
CA SER A 43 -5.95 -10.27 6.49
C SER A 43 -5.63 -9.88 5.04
N LYS A 44 -4.99 -8.72 4.81
CA LYS A 44 -4.59 -8.26 3.47
C LYS A 44 -3.50 -9.17 2.87
N THR A 45 -2.48 -9.54 3.64
CA THR A 45 -1.43 -10.50 3.19
C THR A 45 -2.01 -11.87 2.88
N ARG A 46 -2.97 -12.37 3.68
CA ARG A 46 -3.66 -13.63 3.40
C ARG A 46 -4.39 -13.59 2.06
N LYS A 47 -5.16 -12.53 1.80
CA LYS A 47 -5.89 -12.37 0.53
C LYS A 47 -4.92 -12.35 -0.65
N TRP A 48 -3.83 -11.60 -0.52
CA TRP A 48 -2.79 -11.54 -1.55
C TRP A 48 -2.14 -12.90 -1.80
N LEU A 49 -1.76 -13.65 -0.75
CA LEU A 49 -1.17 -14.99 -0.87
C LEU A 49 -2.08 -16.01 -1.57
N LEU A 50 -3.40 -15.83 -1.46
CA LEU A 50 -4.41 -16.70 -2.07
C LEU A 50 -4.70 -16.36 -3.54
N GLN A 51 -4.11 -15.29 -4.08
CA GLN A 51 -4.26 -14.88 -5.48
C GLN A 51 -3.13 -15.46 -6.34
N ASP A 52 -3.49 -16.01 -7.51
CA ASP A 52 -2.61 -16.45 -8.58
C ASP A 52 -1.33 -17.18 -8.10
N LYS A 53 -0.16 -16.63 -8.44
CA LYS A 53 1.17 -17.16 -8.11
C LYS A 53 1.83 -16.42 -6.95
N ASN A 54 1.06 -15.65 -6.17
CA ASN A 54 1.62 -14.81 -5.13
C ASN A 54 2.27 -15.62 -4.00
N SER A 55 1.84 -16.86 -3.78
CA SER A 55 2.51 -17.78 -2.86
C SER A 55 3.92 -18.18 -3.32
N GLU A 56 4.13 -18.37 -4.64
CA GLU A 56 5.45 -18.60 -5.23
C GLU A 56 6.32 -17.34 -5.16
N ILE A 57 5.74 -16.18 -5.45
CA ILE A 57 6.41 -14.88 -5.30
C ILE A 57 6.83 -14.67 -3.85
N PHE A 58 5.97 -14.97 -2.87
CA PHE A 58 6.29 -14.88 -1.45
C PHE A 58 7.45 -15.79 -1.05
N ALA A 59 7.44 -17.05 -1.52
CA ALA A 59 8.52 -17.99 -1.25
C ALA A 59 9.86 -17.50 -1.80
N ARG A 60 9.86 -16.98 -3.04
CA ARG A 60 11.06 -16.37 -3.65
C ARG A 60 11.49 -15.12 -2.89
N ALA A 61 10.57 -14.23 -2.54
CA ALA A 61 10.86 -13.04 -1.74
C ALA A 61 11.54 -13.40 -0.40
N TRP A 62 11.09 -14.48 0.23
CA TRP A 62 11.64 -14.94 1.50
C TRP A 62 13.10 -15.41 1.38
N VAL A 63 13.42 -16.20 0.36
CA VAL A 63 14.71 -16.87 0.16
C VAL A 63 15.70 -15.98 -0.62
N ASP A 64 15.27 -15.46 -1.76
CA ASP A 64 16.12 -14.73 -2.72
C ASP A 64 16.17 -13.21 -2.45
N GLY A 65 15.30 -12.72 -1.57
CA GLY A 65 15.06 -11.29 -1.36
C GLY A 65 14.08 -10.68 -2.36
N TYR A 66 13.70 -9.43 -2.13
CA TYR A 66 12.64 -8.75 -2.88
C TYR A 66 12.89 -7.25 -3.05
N GLU A 67 12.15 -6.66 -3.99
CA GLU A 67 11.95 -5.22 -4.13
C GLU A 67 10.52 -4.87 -3.74
N THR A 68 10.34 -3.72 -3.09
CA THR A 68 9.01 -3.27 -2.66
C THR A 68 8.35 -2.46 -3.77
N GLU A 69 7.18 -2.91 -4.21
CA GLU A 69 6.26 -2.09 -5.01
C GLU A 69 5.47 -1.19 -4.08
N GLU A 70 5.70 0.12 -4.21
CA GLU A 70 4.92 1.13 -3.51
C GLU A 70 3.52 1.21 -4.12
N GLU A 71 2.51 0.83 -3.34
CA GLU A 71 1.12 1.07 -3.71
C GLU A 71 0.84 2.58 -3.62
N LEU A 72 0.54 3.18 -4.76
CA LEU A 72 0.12 4.57 -4.86
C LEU A 72 -1.41 4.67 -4.81
N TYR A 73 -1.87 5.72 -4.15
CA TYR A 73 -3.28 6.04 -3.97
C TYR A 73 -3.56 7.49 -4.30
N TYR A 74 -4.74 7.73 -4.87
CA TYR A 74 -5.36 9.03 -4.90
C TYR A 74 -6.21 9.25 -3.66
N ILE A 75 -6.43 10.51 -3.28
CA ILE A 75 -7.47 10.90 -2.33
C ILE A 75 -8.55 11.63 -3.14
N ARG A 76 -9.73 11.01 -3.29
CA ARG A 76 -10.83 11.50 -4.12
C ARG A 76 -12.06 11.79 -3.27
N PHE A 77 -12.45 13.06 -3.17
CA PHE A 77 -13.54 13.50 -2.31
C PHE A 77 -14.93 13.25 -2.93
N CYS A 78 -15.03 13.30 -4.26
CA CYS A 78 -16.28 13.10 -4.98
C CYS A 78 -16.10 12.05 -6.10
N PRO A 79 -16.70 10.85 -5.99
CA PRO A 79 -16.56 9.79 -6.99
C PRO A 79 -17.08 10.12 -8.39
N ASN A 80 -17.99 11.09 -8.52
CA ASN A 80 -18.55 11.48 -9.83
C ASN A 80 -17.89 12.73 -10.41
N ASP A 81 -16.93 13.32 -9.69
CA ASP A 81 -16.24 14.53 -10.12
C ASP A 81 -14.78 14.20 -10.46
N ARG A 82 -14.36 14.60 -11.67
CA ARG A 82 -12.99 14.42 -12.14
C ARG A 82 -12.03 15.47 -11.58
N ALA A 83 -12.54 16.53 -10.96
CA ALA A 83 -11.78 17.61 -10.34
C ALA A 83 -11.73 17.54 -8.81
N ALA A 84 -12.08 16.39 -8.22
CA ALA A 84 -12.19 16.23 -6.76
C ALA A 84 -11.01 15.43 -6.13
N TYR A 85 -9.81 15.54 -6.69
CA TYR A 85 -8.61 14.87 -6.21
C TYR A 85 -7.74 15.81 -5.37
N LEU A 86 -7.19 15.30 -4.27
CA LEU A 86 -6.21 16.04 -3.47
C LEU A 86 -4.90 16.20 -4.26
N LYS A 87 -4.44 17.43 -4.35
CA LYS A 87 -3.10 17.81 -4.78
C LYS A 87 -2.38 18.54 -3.67
N VAL A 88 -1.11 18.23 -3.45
CA VAL A 88 -0.26 18.93 -2.49
C VAL A 88 1.06 19.32 -3.14
N PHE A 89 1.66 20.44 -2.74
CA PHE A 89 2.99 20.79 -3.22
C PHE A 89 4.01 19.73 -2.78
N LYS A 90 4.86 19.30 -3.72
CA LYS A 90 5.89 18.29 -3.45
C LYS A 90 6.83 18.77 -2.34
N GLY A 91 6.98 17.96 -1.30
CA GLY A 91 7.80 18.29 -0.12
C GLY A 91 7.06 18.98 1.03
N ASP A 92 5.83 19.48 0.79
CA ASP A 92 5.06 20.27 1.77
C ASP A 92 3.77 19.57 2.21
N LEU A 93 3.81 18.25 2.41
CA LEU A 93 2.64 17.42 2.73
C LEU A 93 1.90 17.87 4.01
N SER A 94 2.63 18.44 4.98
CA SER A 94 2.10 18.89 6.27
C SER A 94 1.42 20.28 6.24
N ASP A 95 1.72 21.11 5.24
CA ASP A 95 1.17 22.47 5.16
C ASP A 95 -0.21 22.46 4.49
N LYS A 96 -1.26 22.53 5.32
CA LYS A 96 -2.65 22.54 4.85
C LYS A 96 -2.97 23.71 3.90
N SER A 97 -2.21 24.81 3.96
CA SER A 97 -2.40 25.94 3.03
C SER A 97 -1.99 25.61 1.59
N LYS A 98 -1.22 24.53 1.41
CA LYS A 98 -0.73 24.03 0.12
C LYS A 98 -1.63 22.96 -0.48
N TRP A 99 -2.64 22.51 0.26
CA TRP A 99 -3.58 21.50 -0.20
C TRP A 99 -4.56 22.12 -1.18
N LYS A 100 -4.72 21.48 -2.33
CA LYS A 100 -5.67 21.88 -3.38
C LYS A 100 -6.53 20.68 -3.73
N VAL A 101 -7.76 20.94 -4.14
CA VAL A 101 -8.64 19.93 -4.70
C VAL A 101 -8.87 20.29 -6.16
N THR A 102 -8.43 19.42 -7.07
CA THR A 102 -8.52 19.66 -8.52
C THR A 102 -8.44 18.31 -9.26
N SER A 103 -8.25 18.33 -10.59
CA SER A 103 -8.07 17.12 -11.39
C SER A 103 -6.88 16.28 -10.93
N ASN A 104 -6.81 15.01 -11.32
CA ASN A 104 -5.67 14.14 -11.06
C ASN A 104 -4.47 14.38 -12.01
N ASP A 105 -4.55 15.35 -12.94
CA ASP A 105 -3.51 15.65 -13.92
C ASP A 105 -2.14 15.90 -13.28
N GLU A 106 -1.09 15.33 -13.86
CA GLU A 106 0.27 15.50 -13.35
C GLU A 106 0.74 16.95 -13.52
N THR A 107 1.20 17.55 -12.42
CA THR A 107 1.80 18.89 -12.43
C THR A 107 3.18 18.79 -11.81
N TRP A 108 4.19 19.40 -12.42
CA TRP A 108 5.59 19.23 -12.01
C TRP A 108 5.85 19.52 -10.52
N ASN A 109 5.12 20.48 -9.92
CA ASN A 109 5.25 20.92 -8.53
C ASN A 109 4.18 20.34 -7.58
N LEU A 110 3.19 19.60 -8.08
CA LEU A 110 2.12 19.02 -7.28
C LEU A 110 2.18 17.50 -7.29
N GLN A 111 1.97 16.91 -6.13
CA GLN A 111 1.81 15.49 -5.90
C GLN A 111 0.31 15.16 -5.84
N THR A 112 -0.12 14.21 -6.66
CA THR A 112 -1.49 13.67 -6.72
C THR A 112 -1.61 12.25 -6.19
N LYS A 113 -0.50 11.51 -6.23
CA LYS A 113 -0.38 10.11 -5.84
C LYS A 113 0.39 10.04 -4.53
N PHE A 114 -0.12 9.27 -3.58
CA PHE A 114 0.43 9.16 -2.23
C PHE A 114 0.64 7.70 -1.85
N THR A 115 1.70 7.42 -1.13
CA THR A 115 1.93 6.10 -0.54
C THR A 115 1.02 5.89 0.66
N THR A 116 0.86 4.62 1.07
CA THR A 116 0.10 4.30 2.30
C THR A 116 0.69 5.00 3.54
N ASP A 117 2.00 5.14 3.61
CA ASP A 117 2.68 5.79 4.74
C ASP A 117 2.45 7.29 4.74
N GLU A 118 2.52 7.96 3.59
CA GLU A 118 2.17 9.38 3.47
C GLU A 118 0.72 9.64 3.89
N ILE A 119 -0.21 8.79 3.47
CA ILE A 119 -1.61 8.89 3.89
C ILE A 119 -1.77 8.68 5.39
N ASN A 120 -1.10 7.69 5.97
CA ASN A 120 -1.19 7.42 7.39
C ASN A 120 -0.62 8.55 8.24
N ASN A 121 0.46 9.18 7.79
CA ASN A 121 1.19 10.21 8.54
C ASN A 121 0.60 11.61 8.36
N TYR A 122 0.21 11.99 7.14
CA TYR A 122 -0.21 13.36 6.81
C TYR A 122 -1.72 13.49 6.55
N PHE A 123 -2.35 12.43 6.07
CA PHE A 123 -3.76 12.44 5.67
C PHE A 123 -4.62 11.38 6.39
N PRO A 124 -4.44 11.12 7.70
CA PRO A 124 -5.18 10.04 8.37
C PRO A 124 -6.70 10.23 8.30
N GLN A 125 -7.16 11.50 8.26
CA GLN A 125 -8.56 11.86 8.10
C GLN A 125 -9.13 11.56 6.71
N PHE A 126 -8.27 11.40 5.70
CA PHE A 126 -8.69 11.17 4.32
C PHE A 126 -8.58 9.70 3.87
N LYS A 127 -8.19 8.79 4.76
CA LYS A 127 -8.17 7.33 4.48
C LYS A 127 -9.45 6.80 3.84
N PRO A 128 -10.68 7.19 4.28
CA PRO A 128 -11.91 6.70 3.66
C PRO A 128 -12.10 7.12 2.20
N PHE A 129 -11.38 8.17 1.75
CA PHE A 129 -11.45 8.72 0.41
C PHE A 129 -10.32 8.21 -0.49
N THR A 130 -9.56 7.19 -0.05
CA THR A 130 -8.43 6.67 -0.81
C THR A 130 -8.90 5.73 -1.92
N VAL A 131 -8.38 5.96 -3.14
CA VAL A 131 -8.64 5.15 -4.33
C VAL A 131 -7.29 4.69 -4.86
N LYS A 132 -7.13 3.39 -5.14
CA LYS A 132 -5.87 2.86 -5.66
C LYS A 132 -5.66 3.37 -7.08
N VAL A 133 -4.43 3.77 -7.42
CA VAL A 133 -4.11 4.17 -8.80
C VAL A 133 -4.35 2.98 -9.73
N GLY A 134 -5.22 3.16 -10.74
CA GLY A 134 -5.65 2.11 -11.67
C GLY A 134 -7.09 1.63 -11.47
N ASP A 135 -7.68 1.87 -10.29
CA ASP A 135 -9.05 1.45 -9.95
C ASP A 135 -10.03 2.66 -9.99
N GLU A 136 -9.77 3.65 -10.83
CA GLU A 136 -10.49 4.94 -10.81
C GLU A 136 -11.86 4.94 -11.53
N ASP A 137 -12.09 3.95 -12.40
CA ASP A 137 -13.22 3.85 -13.33
C ASP A 137 -14.17 2.66 -13.03
N GLU A 138 -14.01 1.97 -11.89
CA GLU A 138 -15.00 0.99 -11.36
C GLU A 138 -16.09 1.67 -10.51
#